data_AF-A0A536NP80-F1
#
_entry.id   AF-A0A536NP80-F1
#
_cell.length_a   1.000
_cell.length_b   1.000
_cell.length_c   1.000
_cell.angle_alpha   90.00
_cell.angle_beta   90.00
_cell.angle_gamma   90.00
#
_symmetry.space_group_name_H-M   'P 1'
#
loop_
_entity.id
_entity.type
_entity.pdbx_description
1 polymer ?
#
loop_
_entity_poly.entity_id
_entity_poly.type
_entity_poly.pdbx_seq_one_letter_code
_entity_poly.pdbx_strand_id
1 'polypeptide(L)' 'YRRERATGVEPNTAARAASGGVGPAIAASALALAAGFAVLALSPVPAVRDFGLWSAFDLLLATAAVLALLPPLSRAWLK' A
#
# COMPACT_ATOMS: atom_id res chain seq x y z
N TYR A 1 15.59 11.22 10.52
CA TYR A 1 15.59 12.65 10.94
C TYR A 1 16.99 13.22 11.21
N ARG A 2 17.76 12.79 12.24
CA ARG A 2 19.10 13.37 12.50
C ARG A 2 20.24 12.86 11.60
N ARG A 3 20.04 11.77 10.85
CA ARG A 3 21.05 11.17 9.95
C ARG A 3 21.00 11.65 8.48
N GLU A 4 19.94 12.35 8.07
CA GLU A 4 19.75 12.76 6.66
C GLU A 4 20.33 14.14 6.34
N ARG A 5 20.80 14.91 7.33
CA ARG A 5 21.33 16.27 7.07
C ARG A 5 22.80 16.32 6.64
N ALA A 6 23.50 15.19 6.59
CA ALA A 6 24.94 15.14 6.31
C ALA A 6 25.30 14.69 4.88
N THR A 7 24.33 14.19 4.11
CA THR A 7 24.55 13.83 2.71
C THR A 7 23.64 14.72 1.88
N GLY A 8 24.22 15.53 1.00
CA GLY A 8 23.51 16.34 0.01
C GLY A 8 22.81 15.48 -1.04
N VAL A 9 22.06 14.46 -0.60
CA VAL A 9 21.18 13.67 -1.44
C VAL A 9 20.03 14.59 -1.80
N GLU A 10 20.03 15.01 -3.06
CA GLU A 10 18.91 15.70 -3.68
C GLU A 10 17.59 15.01 -3.24
N PRO A 11 16.55 15.73 -2.79
CA PRO A 11 15.28 15.16 -2.36
C PRO A 11 14.69 14.15 -3.36
N ASN A 12 15.01 14.32 -4.65
CA ASN A 12 14.65 13.44 -5.75
C ASN A 12 15.22 12.01 -5.61
N THR A 13 16.48 11.87 -5.17
CA THR A 13 17.17 10.57 -5.10
C THR A 13 16.71 9.74 -3.91
N ALA A 14 16.43 10.39 -2.77
CA ALA A 14 15.84 9.74 -1.59
C ALA A 14 14.40 9.29 -1.87
N ALA A 15 13.60 10.12 -2.55
CA ALA A 15 12.25 9.75 -2.99
C ALA A 15 12.28 8.56 -3.97
N ARG A 16 13.20 8.53 -4.94
CA ARG A 16 13.35 7.40 -5.87
C ARG A 16 13.78 6.10 -5.18
N ALA A 17 14.74 6.18 -4.26
CA ALA A 17 15.19 5.02 -3.49
C ALA A 17 14.08 4.46 -2.57
N ALA A 18 13.33 5.34 -1.90
CA ALA A 18 12.15 4.95 -1.14
C ALA A 18 11.07 4.35 -2.05
N SER A 19 10.77 4.99 -3.20
CA SER A 19 9.77 4.51 -4.16
C SER A 19 10.08 3.11 -4.70
N GLY A 20 11.37 2.79 -4.89
CA GLY A 20 11.80 1.49 -5.41
C GLY A 20 11.53 0.30 -4.47
N GLY A 21 11.57 0.53 -3.15
CA GLY A 21 11.31 -0.51 -2.13
C GLY A 21 9.91 -0.48 -1.53
N VAL A 22 9.22 0.66 -1.60
CA VAL A 22 7.91 0.86 -0.96
C VAL A 22 6.79 0.11 -1.70
N GLY A 23 6.83 0.03 -3.03
CA GLY A 23 5.81 -0.69 -3.82
C GLY A 23 5.65 -2.17 -3.40
N PRO A 24 6.73 -2.97 -3.40
CA PRO A 24 6.70 -4.35 -2.94
C PRO A 24 6.29 -4.50 -1.46
N ALA A 25 6.73 -3.58 -0.58
CA ALA A 25 6.38 -3.61 0.84
C ALA A 25 4.88 -3.36 1.06
N ILE A 26 4.29 -2.39 0.34
CA ILE A 26 2.84 -2.12 0.36
C ILE A 26 2.08 -3.35 -0.13
N ALA A 27 2.49 -3.94 -1.26
CA ALA A 27 1.84 -5.12 -1.80
C ALA A 27 1.87 -6.30 -0.81
N ALA A 28 3.01 -6.55 -0.14
CA ALA A 28 3.12 -7.59 0.88
C ALA A 28 2.20 -7.33 2.09
N SER A 29 2.12 -6.08 2.56
CA SER A 29 1.23 -5.71 3.67
C SER A 29 -0.25 -5.85 3.29
N ALA A 30 -0.62 -5.43 2.08
CA ALA A 30 -1.96 -5.59 1.54
C ALA A 30 -2.35 -7.07 1.39
N LEU A 31 -1.44 -7.94 0.92
CA LEU A 31 -1.66 -9.38 0.85
C LEU A 31 -1.89 -9.99 2.23
N ALA A 32 -1.12 -9.58 3.24
CA ALA A 32 -1.31 -10.05 4.62
C ALA A 32 -2.67 -9.63 5.19
N LEU A 33 -3.09 -8.39 4.94
CA LEU A 33 -4.41 -7.90 5.33
C LEU A 33 -5.55 -8.61 4.58
N ALA A 34 -5.40 -8.81 3.27
CA ALA A 34 -6.37 -9.57 2.47
C ALA A 34 -6.50 -11.01 2.97
N ALA A 35 -5.39 -11.66 3.36
CA ALA A 35 -5.42 -12.96 4.01
C ALA A 35 -6.15 -12.91 5.36
N GLY A 36 -5.96 -11.86 6.15
CA GLY A 36 -6.71 -11.63 7.40
C GLY A 36 -8.22 -11.52 7.17
N PHE A 37 -8.65 -10.75 6.16
CA PHE A 37 -10.06 -10.67 5.77
C PHE A 37 -10.60 -11.98 5.18
N ALA A 38 -9.77 -12.74 4.46
CA ALA A 38 -10.16 -14.05 3.94
C ALA A 38 -10.47 -15.06 5.06
N VAL A 39 -9.83 -14.94 6.23
CA VAL A 39 -10.19 -15.76 7.41
C VAL A 39 -11.62 -15.46 7.88
N LEU A 40 -12.08 -14.20 7.80
CA LEU A 40 -13.47 -13.85 8.13
C LEU A 40 -14.47 -14.51 7.17
N ALA A 41 -14.07 -14.75 5.91
CA ALA A 41 -14.91 -15.44 4.93
C ALA A 41 -15.20 -16.92 5.29
N LEU A 42 -14.41 -17.53 6.18
CA LEU A 42 -14.64 -18.87 6.70
C LEU A 42 -15.64 -18.91 7.87
N SER A 43 -16.11 -17.74 8.34
CA SER A 43 -17.03 -17.64 9.46
C SER A 43 -18.37 -18.34 9.17
N PRO A 44 -18.96 -19.07 10.14
CA PRO A 44 -20.28 -19.67 10.01
C PRO A 44 -21.42 -18.64 10.02
N VAL A 45 -21.11 -17.37 10.35
CA VAL A 45 -22.09 -16.27 10.37
C VAL A 45 -22.13 -15.61 8.98
N PRO A 46 -23.26 -15.69 8.23
CA PRO A 46 -23.33 -15.18 6.86
C PRO A 46 -22.91 -13.71 6.72
N ALA A 47 -23.36 -12.85 7.64
CA ALA A 47 -23.01 -11.43 7.65
C ALA A 47 -21.50 -11.17 7.78
N VAL A 48 -20.79 -11.99 8.56
CA VAL A 48 -19.33 -11.85 8.74
C VAL A 48 -18.58 -12.31 7.50
N ARG A 49 -19.06 -13.39 6.86
CA ARG A 49 -18.47 -13.89 5.62
C ARG A 49 -18.61 -12.89 4.47
N ASP A 50 -19.80 -12.32 4.29
CA ASP A 50 -20.05 -11.34 3.24
C ASP A 50 -19.21 -10.08 3.47
N PHE A 51 -19.12 -9.61 4.71
CA PHE A 51 -18.23 -8.51 5.07
C PHE A 51 -16.76 -8.81 4.73
N GLY A 52 -16.25 -9.98 5.13
CA GLY A 52 -14.86 -10.38 4.86
C GLY A 52 -14.52 -10.40 3.36
N LEU A 53 -15.44 -10.90 2.53
CA LEU A 53 -15.28 -10.91 1.07
C LEU A 53 -15.26 -9.50 0.48
N TRP A 54 -16.23 -8.64 0.84
CA TRP A 54 -16.29 -7.27 0.34
C TRP A 54 -15.10 -6.43 0.80
N SER A 55 -14.70 -6.54 2.06
CA SER A 55 -13.52 -5.83 2.58
C SER A 55 -12.21 -6.29 1.96
N ALA A 56 -12.05 -7.60 1.69
CA ALA A 56 -10.86 -8.09 0.99
C ALA A 56 -10.77 -7.54 -0.45
N PHE A 57 -11.91 -7.50 -1.16
CA PHE A 57 -11.96 -6.96 -2.52
C PHE A 57 -11.68 -5.45 -2.54
N ASP A 58 -12.33 -4.70 -1.64
CA ASP A 58 -12.12 -3.25 -1.48
C ASP A 58 -10.64 -2.93 -1.20
N LEU A 59 -10.01 -3.67 -0.27
CA LEU A 59 -8.61 -3.49 0.08
C LEU A 59 -7.67 -3.76 -1.11
N LEU A 60 -7.91 -4.82 -1.89
CA LEU A 60 -7.12 -5.12 -3.07
C LEU A 60 -7.24 -4.01 -4.11
N LEU A 61 -8.47 -3.51 -4.32
CA LEU A 61 -8.73 -2.43 -5.27
C LEU A 61 -8.10 -1.12 -4.80
N ALA A 62 -8.22 -0.78 -3.53
CA ALA A 62 -7.60 0.39 -2.92
C ALA A 62 -6.07 0.31 -3.01
N THR A 63 -5.48 -0.85 -2.75
CA THR A 63 -4.02 -1.07 -2.87
C THR A 63 -3.56 -0.89 -4.31
N ALA A 64 -4.26 -1.48 -5.28
CA ALA A 64 -3.96 -1.33 -6.69
C ALA A 64 -4.10 0.13 -7.14
N ALA A 65 -5.15 0.82 -6.70
CA ALA A 65 -5.38 2.22 -6.96
C ALA A 65 -4.26 3.09 -6.37
N VAL A 66 -3.85 2.85 -5.12
CA VAL A 66 -2.74 3.55 -4.46
C VAL A 66 -1.44 3.35 -5.23
N LEU A 67 -1.10 2.11 -5.60
CA LEU A 67 0.12 1.83 -6.37
C LEU A 67 0.10 2.46 -7.76
N ALA A 68 -1.08 2.55 -8.40
CA ALA A 68 -1.25 3.19 -9.70
C ALA A 68 -1.29 4.73 -9.64
N LEU A 69 -1.87 5.30 -8.58
CA LEU A 69 -2.06 6.75 -8.39
C LEU A 69 -0.87 7.43 -7.72
N LEU A 70 -0.06 6.73 -6.93
CA LEU A 70 1.18 7.27 -6.35
C LEU A 70 2.15 7.84 -7.41
N PRO A 71 2.49 7.13 -8.50
CA PRO A 71 3.41 7.66 -9.50
C PRO A 71 2.95 8.97 -10.16
N PRO A 72 1.67 9.16 -10.56
CA PRO A 72 1.21 10.44 -11.08
C PRO A 72 1.09 11.52 -9.99
N LEU A 73 0.62 11.19 -8.79
CA LEU A 73 0.51 12.17 -7.69
C LEU A 73 1.87 12.69 -7.23
N SER A 74 2.87 11.81 -7.09
CA SER A 74 4.24 12.22 -6.75
C SER A 74 4.89 13.07 -7.84
N ARG A 75 4.60 12.80 -9.12
CA ARG A 75 5.06 13.65 -10.24
C ARG A 75 4.35 14.99 -10.32
N ALA A 76 3.07 15.06 -9.95
CA ALA A 76 2.31 16.31 -9.92
C ALA A 76 2.76 17.24 -8.79
N TRP A 77 3.19 16.69 -7.65
CA TRP A 77 3.71 17.46 -6.50
C TRP A 77 5.14 17.99 -6.68
N LEU A 78 5.87 17.49 -7.67
CA LEU A 78 7.24 17.92 -8.01
C LEU A 78 7.28 18.98 -9.14
N LYS A 79 6.12 19.39 -9.66
CA LYS A 79 5.97 20.58 -10.52
C LYS A 79 5.45 21.74 -9.67
#